data_AF-A0A327WMU2-F1
#
_entry.id   AF-A0A327WMU2-F1
#
_cell.length_a   1.000
_cell.length_b   1.000
_cell.length_c   1.000
_cell.angle_alpha   90.00
_cell.angle_beta   90.00
_cell.angle_gamma   90.00
#
_symmetry.space_group_name_H-M   'P 1'
#
loop_
_entity.id
_entity.type
_entity.pdbx_description
1 polymer ?
#
loop_
_entity_poly.entity_id
_entity_poly.type
_entity_poly.pdbx_seq_one_letter_code
_entity_poly.pdbx_strand_id
1 'polypeptide(L)'
;MDKQDLLNKVSMLKQAAEDMDEPDKTFKLDDVSQMKIAIESMSISDIAQKMQQIDTPKIQEIDDSIQLALQATASHSQRVHAFNKAYGVIKGAIKLAI
;
A
#
# COMPACT_ATOMS: atom_id res chain seq x y z
N MET A 1 13.73 3.15 0.06
CA MET A 1 12.67 2.38 -0.61
C MET A 1 12.73 2.70 -2.08
N ASP A 2 12.86 1.68 -2.92
CA ASP A 2 12.91 1.82 -4.37
C ASP A 2 11.60 1.36 -5.06
N LYS A 3 11.59 1.31 -6.40
CA LYS A 3 10.43 0.85 -7.18
C LYS A 3 10.06 -0.60 -6.87
N GLN A 4 11.05 -1.47 -6.69
CA GLN A 4 10.80 -2.88 -6.43
C GLN A 4 10.20 -3.07 -5.03
N ASP A 5 10.70 -2.34 -4.03
CA ASP A 5 10.14 -2.34 -2.67
C ASP A 5 8.67 -1.89 -2.68
N LEU A 6 8.33 -0.87 -3.45
CA LEU A 6 6.95 -0.39 -3.60
C LEU A 6 6.05 -1.45 -4.24
N LEU A 7 6.50 -2.08 -5.33
CA LEU A 7 5.75 -3.16 -5.98
C LEU A 7 5.54 -4.35 -5.03
N ASN A 8 6.54 -4.67 -4.22
CA ASN A 8 6.44 -5.71 -3.20
C ASN A 8 5.37 -5.35 -2.15
N LYS A 9 5.39 -4.12 -1.63
CA LYS A 9 4.38 -3.64 -0.65
C LYS A 9 2.97 -3.62 -1.24
N VAL A 10 2.82 -3.24 -2.51
CA VAL A 10 1.53 -3.31 -3.22
C VAL A 10 1.06 -4.75 -3.39
N SER A 11 1.96 -5.70 -3.65
CA SER A 11 1.62 -7.12 -3.68
C SER A 11 1.15 -7.64 -2.31
N MET A 12 1.77 -7.18 -1.22
CA MET A 12 1.34 -7.54 0.13
C MET A 12 -0.02 -6.93 0.47
N LEU A 13 -0.30 -5.70 0.03
CA LEU A 13 -1.64 -5.11 0.16
C LEU A 13 -2.67 -5.89 -0.64
N LYS A 14 -2.35 -6.36 -1.85
CA LYS A 14 -3.24 -7.24 -2.63
C LYS A 14 -3.61 -8.48 -1.83
N GLN A 15 -2.62 -9.15 -1.25
CA GLN A 15 -2.84 -10.33 -0.42
C GLN A 15 -3.74 -10.00 0.78
N ALA A 16 -3.46 -8.90 1.48
CA ALA A 16 -4.30 -8.47 2.60
C ALA A 16 -5.75 -8.20 2.19
N ALA A 17 -5.98 -7.63 1.00
CA ALA A 17 -7.32 -7.42 0.45
C ALA A 17 -8.02 -8.73 0.03
N GLU A 18 -7.28 -9.74 -0.45
CA GLU A 18 -7.85 -11.03 -0.83
C GLU A 18 -8.49 -11.78 0.34
N ASP A 19 -7.96 -11.56 1.55
CA ASP A 19 -8.43 -12.14 2.82
C ASP A 19 -9.53 -11.28 3.52
N MET A 20 -10.00 -10.21 2.87
CA MET A 20 -11.10 -9.38 3.39
C MET A 20 -12.48 -9.89 2.98
N ASP A 21 -13.48 -9.51 3.76
CA ASP A 21 -14.88 -9.72 3.42
C ASP A 21 -15.36 -8.75 2.33
N GLU A 22 -16.36 -9.17 1.55
CA GLU A 22 -17.04 -8.28 0.60
C GLU A 22 -17.95 -7.28 1.35
N PRO A 23 -18.07 -6.02 0.88
CA PRO A 23 -17.57 -5.49 -0.40
C PRO A 23 -16.16 -4.88 -0.33
N ASP A 24 -15.55 -4.84 0.86
CA ASP A 24 -14.25 -4.18 1.08
C ASP A 24 -13.17 -4.79 0.19
N LYS A 25 -13.14 -6.12 0.09
CA LYS A 25 -12.25 -6.85 -0.81
C LYS A 25 -12.28 -6.30 -2.24
N THR A 26 -13.46 -6.21 -2.85
CA THR A 26 -13.60 -5.70 -4.22
C THR A 26 -13.03 -4.30 -4.37
N PHE A 27 -13.40 -3.36 -3.49
CA PHE A 27 -12.90 -1.98 -3.56
C PHE A 27 -11.39 -1.91 -3.32
N LYS A 28 -10.85 -2.70 -2.40
CA LYS A 28 -9.43 -2.69 -2.04
C LYS A 28 -8.55 -3.31 -3.11
N LEU A 29 -9.04 -4.31 -3.82
CA LEU A 29 -8.37 -4.86 -4.99
C LEU A 29 -8.33 -3.87 -6.16
N ASP A 30 -9.39 -3.07 -6.36
CA ASP A 30 -9.38 -2.00 -7.36
C ASP A 30 -8.37 -0.90 -6.98
N ASP A 31 -8.43 -0.40 -5.73
CA ASP A 31 -7.47 0.57 -5.18
C ASP A 31 -6.01 0.13 -5.42
N VAL A 32 -5.69 -1.12 -5.11
CA VAL A 32 -4.35 -1.72 -5.29
C VAL A 32 -3.98 -1.87 -6.75
N SER A 33 -4.92 -2.23 -7.62
CA SER A 33 -4.68 -2.37 -9.05
C SER A 33 -4.32 -1.03 -9.69
N GLN A 34 -5.04 0.04 -9.34
CA GLN A 34 -4.74 1.40 -9.78
C GLN A 34 -3.37 1.87 -9.30
N MET A 35 -3.04 1.59 -8.02
CA MET A 35 -1.73 1.93 -7.46
C MET A 35 -0.58 1.18 -8.17
N LYS A 36 -0.77 -0.11 -8.47
CA LYS A 36 0.20 -0.90 -9.21
C LYS A 36 0.48 -0.30 -10.59
N ILE A 37 -0.58 0.00 -11.36
CA ILE A 37 -0.47 0.61 -12.69
C ILE A 37 0.30 1.94 -12.62
N ALA A 38 -0.02 2.77 -11.63
CA ALA A 38 0.67 4.04 -11.44
C ALA A 38 2.17 3.85 -11.18
N ILE A 39 2.55 2.97 -10.26
CA ILE A 39 3.96 2.68 -9.96
C ILE A 39 4.68 2.10 -11.18
N GLU A 40 4.03 1.19 -11.92
CA GLU A 40 4.60 0.60 -13.13
C GLU A 40 4.85 1.65 -14.21
N SER A 41 3.92 2.61 -14.38
CA SER A 41 4.03 3.71 -15.36
C SER A 41 5.08 4.77 -15.01
N MET A 42 5.50 4.86 -13.74
CA MET A 42 6.50 5.82 -13.30
C MET A 42 7.92 5.37 -13.61
N SER A 43 8.79 6.33 -13.95
CA SER A 43 10.21 6.06 -14.11
C SER A 43 10.87 5.74 -12.76
N ILE A 44 11.96 4.98 -12.78
CA ILE A 44 12.73 4.65 -11.58
C ILE A 44 13.25 5.93 -10.90
N SER A 45 13.70 6.92 -11.68
CA SER A 45 14.18 8.20 -11.17
C SER A 45 13.09 9.01 -10.46
N ASP A 46 11.88 9.05 -11.01
CA ASP A 46 10.77 9.78 -10.39
C ASP A 46 10.36 9.15 -9.06
N ILE A 47 10.33 7.82 -9.01
CA ILE A 47 10.07 7.08 -7.77
C ILE A 47 11.17 7.39 -6.76
N ALA A 48 12.44 7.27 -7.13
CA ALA A 48 13.55 7.55 -6.21
C ALA A 48 13.47 8.98 -5.64
N GLN A 49 13.18 9.98 -6.48
CA GLN A 49 13.00 11.37 -6.04
C GLN A 49 11.81 11.54 -5.09
N LYS A 50 10.66 10.93 -5.38
CA LYS A 50 9.49 10.99 -4.51
C LYS A 50 9.73 10.26 -3.18
N MET A 51 10.43 9.13 -3.22
CA MET A 51 10.74 8.35 -2.03
C MET A 51 11.76 9.02 -1.12
N GLN A 52 12.66 9.84 -1.66
CA GLN A 52 13.56 10.69 -0.87
C GLN A 52 12.82 11.76 -0.05
N GLN A 53 11.59 12.12 -0.43
CA GLN A 53 10.77 13.10 0.28
C GLN A 53 9.97 12.47 1.44
N ILE A 54 10.14 11.18 1.70
CA ILE A 54 9.45 10.46 2.77
C ILE A 54 10.42 10.20 3.91
N ASP A 55 10.02 10.64 5.09
CA ASP A 55 10.77 10.37 6.31
C ASP A 55 10.75 8.87 6.63
N THR A 56 11.89 8.33 7.06
CA THR A 56 12.06 6.92 7.46
C THR A 56 10.98 6.37 8.40
N PRO A 57 10.44 7.13 9.37
CA PRO A 57 9.32 6.67 10.20
C PRO A 57 8.08 6.28 9.40
N LYS A 58 7.77 7.00 8.32
CA LYS A 58 6.61 6.68 7.46
C LYS A 58 6.82 5.38 6.69
N ILE A 59 8.07 5.01 6.41
CA ILE A 59 8.41 3.72 5.79
C ILE A 59 8.08 2.57 6.75
N GLN A 60 8.48 2.71 8.02
CA GLN A 60 8.16 1.74 9.06
C GLN A 60 6.64 1.63 9.28
N GLU A 61 5.93 2.75 9.28
CA GLU A 61 4.46 2.75 9.40
C GLU A 61 3.76 1.98 8.27
N ILE A 62 4.31 1.99 7.05
CA ILE A 62 3.78 1.16 5.95
C ILE A 62 3.94 -0.32 6.30
N ASP A 63 5.13 -0.74 6.74
CA ASP A 63 5.42 -2.14 7.03
C ASP A 63 4.55 -2.67 8.17
N ASP A 64 4.47 -1.93 9.27
CA ASP A 64 3.67 -2.32 10.44
C ASP A 64 2.18 -2.42 10.07
N SER A 65 1.69 -1.48 9.26
CA SER A 65 0.28 -1.47 8.83
C SER A 65 -0.04 -2.61 7.85
N ILE A 66 0.88 -2.95 6.94
CA ILE A 66 0.72 -4.12 6.06
C ILE A 66 0.70 -5.41 6.89
N GLN A 67 1.61 -5.56 7.85
CA GLN A 67 1.62 -6.75 8.71
C GLN A 67 0.32 -6.88 9.50
N LEU A 68 -0.18 -5.79 10.07
CA LEU A 68 -1.47 -5.78 10.76
C LEU A 68 -2.63 -6.16 9.85
N ALA A 69 -2.60 -5.73 8.58
CA ALA A 69 -3.63 -6.09 7.61
C ALA A 69 -3.59 -7.59 7.22
N LEU A 70 -2.40 -8.21 7.24
CA LEU A 70 -2.19 -9.63 6.91
C LEU A 70 -2.45 -10.61 8.06
N GLN A 71 -2.49 -10.15 9.31
CA GLN A 71 -2.60 -11.04 10.47
C GLN A 71 -4.02 -11.58 10.66
N ALA A 72 -4.14 -12.92 10.69
CA ALA A 72 -5.41 -13.63 10.87
C ALA A 72 -6.10 -13.37 12.23
N THR A 73 -5.36 -12.88 13.24
CA THR A 73 -5.89 -12.55 14.57
C THR A 73 -6.47 -11.15 14.67
N ALA A 74 -6.26 -10.28 13.67
CA ALA A 74 -6.86 -8.95 13.63
C ALA A 74 -8.35 -9.06 13.22
N SER A 75 -9.23 -8.27 13.84
CA SER A 75 -10.62 -8.17 13.40
C SER A 75 -10.73 -7.58 11.99
N HIS A 76 -11.82 -7.86 11.26
CA HIS A 76 -12.05 -7.33 9.90
C HIS A 76 -11.88 -5.81 9.84
N SER A 77 -12.49 -5.08 10.78
CA SER A 77 -12.37 -3.62 10.87
C SER A 77 -10.92 -3.15 11.05
N GLN A 78 -10.12 -3.85 11.85
CA GLN A 78 -8.70 -3.55 12.02
C GLN A 78 -7.91 -3.83 10.74
N ARG A 79 -8.20 -4.92 10.03
CA ARG A 79 -7.56 -5.23 8.74
C ARG A 79 -7.82 -4.12 7.71
N VAL A 80 -9.08 -3.69 7.60
CA VAL A 80 -9.47 -2.59 6.69
C VAL A 80 -8.79 -1.28 7.09
N HIS A 81 -8.75 -0.95 8.39
CA HIS A 81 -8.08 0.25 8.87
C HIS A 81 -6.57 0.24 8.57
N ALA A 82 -5.90 -0.87 8.88
CA ALA A 82 -4.47 -1.04 8.66
C ALA A 82 -4.12 -0.99 7.17
N PHE A 83 -4.91 -1.64 6.33
CA PHE A 83 -4.79 -1.53 4.88
C PHE A 83 -4.90 -0.07 4.42
N ASN A 84 -5.96 0.64 4.83
CA ASN A 84 -6.19 2.03 4.42
C ASN A 84 -5.04 2.94 4.85
N LYS A 85 -4.45 2.70 6.02
CA LYS A 85 -3.28 3.43 6.51
C LYS A 85 -2.07 3.19 5.61
N ALA A 86 -1.70 1.93 5.37
CA ALA A 86 -0.58 1.58 4.49
C ALA A 86 -0.77 2.15 3.07
N TYR A 87 -1.96 1.94 2.50
CA TYR A 87 -2.33 2.45 1.18
C TYR A 87 -2.23 3.99 1.13
N GLY A 88 -2.76 4.70 2.13
CA GLY A 88 -2.73 6.16 2.19
C GLY A 88 -1.31 6.73 2.26
N VAL A 89 -0.43 6.10 3.05
CA VAL A 89 0.98 6.51 3.12
C VAL A 89 1.67 6.29 1.77
N ILE A 90 1.49 5.13 1.12
CA ILE A 90 2.06 4.88 -0.21
C ILE A 90 1.49 5.84 -1.26
N LYS A 91 0.17 6.09 -1.25
CA LYS A 91 -0.49 7.03 -2.17
C LYS A 91 0.09 8.44 -2.02
N GLY A 92 0.23 8.92 -0.79
CA GLY A 92 0.81 10.23 -0.48
C GLY A 92 2.29 10.32 -0.86
N ALA A 93 3.05 9.27 -0.58
CA ALA A 93 4.46 9.11 -0.90
C ALA A 93 4.77 9.34 -2.39
N ILE A 94 4.01 8.68 -3.27
CA ILE A 94 4.21 8.83 -4.72
C ILE A 94 3.38 9.97 -5.32
N LYS A 95 2.68 10.74 -4.48
CA LYS A 95 1.77 11.84 -4.87
C LYS A 95 0.78 11.41 -5.96
N LEU A 96 0.18 10.24 -5.78
CA LEU A 96 -0.89 9.75 -6.64
C LEU A 96 -2.12 10.64 -6.47
N ALA A 97 -2.40 11.47 -7.48
CA ALA A 97 -3.63 12.25 -7.57
C ALA A 97 -4.66 11.45 -8.39
N ILE A 98 -5.63 10.88 -7.67
CA ILE A 98 -6.93 10.45 -8.19
C ILE A 98 -7.94 10.83 -7.12
#